data_AF-A0A9E6BJR6-F1
#
_entry.id   AF-A0A9E6BJR6-F1
#
_cell.length_a   1.000
_cell.length_b   1.000
_cell.length_c   1.000
_cell.angle_alpha   90.00
_cell.angle_beta   90.00
_cell.angle_gamma   90.00
#
_symmetry.space_group_name_H-M   'P 1'
#
loop_
_entity.id
_entity.type
_entity.pdbx_description
1 polymer ?
#
loop_
_entity_poly.entity_id
_entity_poly.type
_entity_poly.pdbx_seq_one_letter_code
_entity_poly.pdbx_strand_id
1 'polypeptide(L)'
;MAKDMKISIPMPLIISIEDVGWWHGKDGSRFNQPYRTGMERDHVPEDYAALAALGQGLDMKIISGFVLCEWDKENILRKVPSSTWMGDRWIVSQKNQDRKEKAAWIIKKQKKYIEFGIHGVGHEFWSGGRMHRTEFHDHACCMRNKGEIRKHLDYFFKLMDQYKFEFKPRTFIPPALKHSFGNNGFQKILEEFGIKYVTMVFGKARLFSRPQNDNIAWENNILLVERCESDVKWNHVAASPQFGFNRPVMALHWANILHADPKKNLVVVNKWIQYIKENGRKKGILVSRDTKSCFTQYLHKTLSKIENINGETAVDVSWMHKIPGNLVGKSIFLKIKLPPGTSLKIYGASIQNSRPPFETGFLKLDILNRKNKIFIKPEPGDS
;
A
#
# COMPACT_ATOMS: atom_id res chain seq x y z
N MET A 1 -12.63 -44.61 -2.91
CA MET A 1 -11.71 -43.67 -2.23
C MET A 1 -12.18 -42.25 -2.53
N ALA A 2 -12.73 -41.54 -1.55
CA ALA A 2 -13.11 -40.14 -1.74
C ALA A 2 -11.84 -39.33 -2.03
N LYS A 3 -11.79 -38.62 -3.15
CA LYS A 3 -10.65 -37.76 -3.51
C LYS A 3 -10.42 -36.74 -2.39
N ASP A 4 -9.19 -36.66 -1.88
CA ASP A 4 -8.84 -35.77 -0.78
C ASP A 4 -9.17 -34.30 -1.08
N MET A 5 -9.91 -33.66 -0.17
CA MET A 5 -10.14 -32.23 -0.16
C MET A 5 -8.80 -31.50 -0.08
N LYS A 6 -8.57 -30.53 -0.98
CA LYS A 6 -7.36 -29.68 -0.94
C LYS A 6 -7.71 -28.27 -0.52
N ILE A 7 -7.09 -27.81 0.57
CA ILE A 7 -7.23 -26.44 1.10
C ILE A 7 -5.90 -25.72 0.96
N SER A 8 -5.96 -24.44 0.57
CA SER A 8 -4.81 -23.55 0.58
C SER A 8 -5.23 -22.14 0.92
N ILE A 9 -4.32 -21.38 1.53
CA ILE A 9 -4.48 -19.95 1.76
C ILE A 9 -3.87 -19.23 0.53
N PRO A 10 -4.66 -18.46 -0.24
CA PRO A 10 -4.17 -17.73 -1.40
C PRO A 10 -3.27 -16.56 -0.98
N MET A 11 -2.31 -16.24 -1.85
CA MET A 11 -1.55 -14.98 -1.75
C MET A 11 -2.49 -13.82 -2.09
N PRO A 12 -2.58 -12.78 -1.23
CA PRO A 12 -3.33 -11.58 -1.56
C PRO A 12 -2.51 -10.65 -2.48
N LEU A 13 -3.17 -9.64 -3.03
CA LEU A 13 -2.54 -8.58 -3.81
C LEU A 13 -3.20 -7.23 -3.54
N ILE A 14 -2.38 -6.22 -3.24
CA ILE A 14 -2.73 -4.81 -3.24
C ILE A 14 -1.74 -4.03 -4.12
N ILE A 15 -2.17 -2.92 -4.70
CA ILE A 15 -1.30 -2.03 -5.48
C ILE A 15 -0.87 -0.86 -4.60
N SER A 16 0.42 -0.54 -4.67
CA SER A 16 1.01 0.66 -4.09
C SER A 16 1.63 1.50 -5.20
N ILE A 17 1.20 2.74 -5.36
CA ILE A 17 1.72 3.69 -6.34
C ILE A 17 2.44 4.80 -5.60
N GLU A 18 3.74 4.90 -5.82
CA GLU A 18 4.64 5.89 -5.22
C GLU A 18 4.75 7.15 -6.10
N ASP A 19 5.32 8.22 -5.53
CA ASP A 19 5.52 9.53 -6.19
C ASP A 19 4.23 10.23 -6.68
N VAL A 20 3.07 9.90 -6.12
CA VAL A 20 1.82 10.61 -6.45
C VAL A 20 1.88 12.03 -5.87
N GLY A 21 1.37 13.03 -6.57
CA GLY A 21 1.26 14.39 -6.02
C GLY A 21 2.32 15.38 -6.50
N TRP A 22 3.35 14.95 -7.24
CA TRP A 22 4.17 15.89 -7.99
C TRP A 22 3.32 16.70 -8.99
N TRP A 23 3.59 17.99 -9.16
CA TRP A 23 2.97 18.81 -10.21
C TRP A 23 3.91 19.01 -11.39
N HIS A 24 5.20 19.13 -11.14
CA HIS A 24 6.21 19.08 -12.19
C HIS A 24 6.56 17.62 -12.48
N GLY A 25 6.58 17.23 -13.75
CA GLY A 25 7.01 15.87 -14.12
C GLY A 25 8.53 15.72 -14.16
N LYS A 26 9.23 16.76 -14.59
CA LYS A 26 10.66 16.70 -14.90
C LYS A 26 11.49 16.46 -13.64
N ASP A 27 12.41 15.50 -13.73
CA ASP A 27 13.38 15.25 -12.67
C ASP A 27 14.30 16.46 -12.49
N GLY A 28 14.35 16.97 -11.25
CA GLY A 28 15.14 18.13 -10.87
C GLY A 28 16.43 17.78 -10.12
N SER A 29 16.70 16.50 -9.88
CA SER A 29 17.80 16.03 -9.02
C SER A 29 19.18 16.59 -9.36
N ARG A 30 19.47 16.78 -10.65
CA ARG A 30 20.73 17.38 -11.13
C ARG A 30 20.91 18.86 -10.78
N PHE A 31 19.82 19.53 -10.40
CA PHE A 31 19.78 20.95 -10.07
C PHE A 31 19.43 21.18 -8.59
N ASN A 32 19.74 20.21 -7.73
CA ASN A 32 19.46 20.26 -6.28
C ASN A 32 17.95 20.33 -5.94
N GLN A 33 17.09 19.98 -6.88
CA GLN A 33 15.63 19.83 -6.70
C GLN A 33 15.27 18.35 -6.48
N PRO A 34 14.06 17.99 -6.04
CA PRO A 34 13.72 16.59 -5.80
C PRO A 34 13.79 15.73 -7.06
N TYR A 35 13.95 14.44 -6.82
CA TYR A 35 13.60 13.42 -7.79
C TYR A 35 12.09 13.41 -7.95
N ARG A 36 11.62 13.67 -9.17
CA ARG A 36 10.18 13.67 -9.51
C ARG A 36 9.85 12.43 -10.34
N THR A 37 8.78 12.44 -11.11
CA THR A 37 8.32 11.28 -11.89
C THR A 37 9.14 11.03 -13.17
N GLY A 38 9.93 12.02 -13.62
CA GLY A 38 10.71 11.93 -14.85
C GLY A 38 9.88 12.14 -16.13
N MET A 39 8.64 12.61 -16.01
CA MET A 39 7.80 12.90 -17.16
C MET A 39 8.21 14.21 -17.84
N GLU A 40 8.13 14.26 -19.17
CA GLU A 40 8.44 15.47 -19.97
C GLU A 40 7.36 16.58 -19.85
N ARG A 41 6.27 16.32 -19.13
CA ARG A 41 5.18 17.28 -18.91
C ARG A 41 4.84 17.41 -17.43
N ASP A 42 4.23 18.53 -17.08
CA ASP A 42 3.58 18.71 -15.79
C ASP A 42 2.42 17.70 -15.63
N HIS A 43 2.14 17.34 -14.39
CA HIS A 43 0.98 16.54 -14.03
C HIS A 43 -0.31 17.35 -14.13
N VAL A 44 -1.39 16.64 -14.44
CA VAL A 44 -2.71 17.23 -14.68
C VAL A 44 -3.80 16.45 -13.95
N PRO A 45 -5.00 17.02 -13.77
CA PRO A 45 -6.11 16.34 -13.07
C PRO A 45 -6.44 14.95 -13.64
N GLU A 46 -6.26 14.76 -14.94
CA GLU A 46 -6.47 13.49 -15.66
C GLU A 46 -5.53 12.37 -15.18
N ASP A 47 -4.38 12.70 -14.58
CA ASP A 47 -3.47 11.71 -13.98
C ASP A 47 -4.04 11.14 -12.67
N TYR A 48 -4.80 11.93 -11.91
CA TYR A 48 -5.51 11.48 -10.71
C TYR A 48 -6.78 10.70 -11.08
N ALA A 49 -7.43 11.06 -12.19
CA ALA A 49 -8.54 10.28 -12.74
C ALA A 49 -8.07 8.89 -13.19
N ALA A 50 -6.86 8.78 -13.76
CA ALA A 50 -6.26 7.50 -14.13
C ALA A 50 -6.04 6.58 -12.91
N LEU A 51 -5.54 7.14 -11.81
CA LEU A 51 -5.40 6.43 -10.54
C LEU A 51 -6.74 5.90 -10.02
N ALA A 52 -7.79 6.74 -10.03
CA ALA A 52 -9.14 6.33 -9.64
C ALA A 52 -9.70 5.24 -10.57
N ALA A 53 -9.49 5.35 -11.89
CA ALA A 53 -9.93 4.37 -12.87
C ALA A 53 -9.28 2.99 -12.65
N LEU A 54 -7.99 2.96 -12.29
CA LEU A 54 -7.30 1.72 -11.91
C LEU A 54 -7.97 1.07 -10.69
N GLY A 55 -8.23 1.84 -9.63
CA GLY A 55 -8.91 1.35 -8.44
C GLY A 55 -10.33 0.86 -8.71
N GLN A 56 -11.11 1.60 -9.51
CA GLN A 56 -12.46 1.18 -9.94
C GLN A 56 -12.42 -0.11 -10.75
N GLY A 57 -11.49 -0.22 -11.71
CA GLY A 57 -11.35 -1.39 -12.57
C GLY A 57 -11.05 -2.68 -11.79
N LEU A 58 -10.43 -2.56 -10.62
CA LEU A 58 -10.05 -3.67 -9.74
C LEU A 58 -10.93 -3.80 -8.49
N ASP A 59 -11.94 -2.94 -8.30
CA ASP A 59 -12.66 -2.74 -7.02
C ASP A 59 -11.69 -2.68 -5.82
N MET A 60 -10.60 -1.94 -5.99
CA MET A 60 -9.49 -1.83 -5.05
C MET A 60 -9.31 -0.37 -4.63
N LYS A 61 -9.05 -0.18 -3.34
CA LYS A 61 -8.54 1.07 -2.78
C LYS A 61 -7.02 1.09 -2.89
N ILE A 62 -6.51 1.72 -3.95
CA ILE A 62 -5.09 1.78 -4.30
C ILE A 62 -4.32 2.57 -3.26
N ILE A 63 -3.26 1.99 -2.69
CA ILE A 63 -2.34 2.73 -1.82
C ILE A 63 -1.59 3.73 -2.69
N SER A 64 -1.73 5.01 -2.42
CA SER A 64 -1.15 6.09 -3.21
C SER A 64 -0.25 6.91 -2.30
N GLY A 65 1.07 6.76 -2.46
CA GLY A 65 2.07 7.50 -1.70
C GLY A 65 2.17 8.92 -2.21
N PHE A 66 1.60 9.87 -1.45
CA PHE A 66 1.61 11.27 -1.82
C PHE A 66 2.88 12.00 -1.38
N VAL A 67 3.40 12.84 -2.26
CA VAL A 67 4.37 13.90 -2.00
C VAL A 67 3.68 15.25 -2.20
N LEU A 68 3.72 16.12 -1.20
CA LEU A 68 2.81 17.27 -1.11
C LEU A 68 3.45 18.65 -1.22
N CYS A 69 4.76 18.80 -1.35
CA CYS A 69 5.38 20.12 -1.28
C CYS A 69 4.86 21.07 -2.35
N GLU A 70 4.62 20.56 -3.56
CA GLU A 70 4.09 21.34 -4.67
C GLU A 70 2.58 21.62 -4.57
N TRP A 71 1.91 21.12 -3.54
CA TRP A 71 0.51 21.45 -3.22
C TRP A 71 0.39 22.66 -2.31
N ASP A 72 1.46 23.13 -1.67
CA ASP A 72 1.36 24.29 -0.77
C ASP A 72 0.65 25.49 -1.42
N LYS A 73 -0.33 26.09 -0.75
CA LYS A 73 -1.04 27.28 -1.23
C LYS A 73 -0.52 28.56 -0.60
N GLU A 74 0.04 28.44 0.59
CA GLU A 74 0.24 29.55 1.53
C GLU A 74 1.73 29.76 1.87
N ASN A 75 2.62 29.03 1.19
CA ASN A 75 4.07 29.03 1.45
C ASN A 75 4.41 28.57 2.87
N ILE A 76 3.59 27.71 3.49
CA ILE A 76 3.82 27.23 4.85
C ILE A 76 5.15 26.47 4.97
N LEU A 77 5.64 25.89 3.88
CA LEU A 77 6.89 25.12 3.89
C LEU A 77 8.15 25.96 4.09
N ARG A 78 8.09 27.30 4.01
CA ARG A 78 9.19 28.15 4.50
C ARG A 78 9.54 27.88 5.95
N LYS A 79 8.58 27.41 6.75
CA LYS A 79 8.77 27.07 8.15
C LYS A 79 9.44 25.71 8.32
N VAL A 80 9.60 24.91 7.27
CA VAL A 80 10.32 23.63 7.24
C VAL A 80 11.39 23.67 6.14
N PRO A 81 12.49 24.43 6.31
CA PRO A 81 13.49 24.62 5.25
C PRO A 81 14.12 23.31 4.74
N SER A 82 14.08 22.27 5.56
CA SER A 82 14.54 20.92 5.26
C SER A 82 13.65 20.16 4.27
N SER A 83 12.44 20.64 3.95
CA SER A 83 11.48 19.94 3.07
C SER A 83 11.47 20.40 1.61
N THR A 84 12.19 21.47 1.24
CA THR A 84 12.24 21.95 -0.14
C THR A 84 13.62 22.50 -0.50
N TRP A 85 13.95 22.50 -1.79
CA TRP A 85 15.22 23.03 -2.29
C TRP A 85 15.37 24.55 -2.17
N MET A 86 14.27 25.27 -1.92
CA MET A 86 14.28 26.71 -1.70
C MET A 86 14.47 27.07 -0.22
N GLY A 87 14.41 26.10 0.69
CA GLY A 87 14.54 26.34 2.12
C GLY A 87 13.46 27.28 2.67
N ASP A 88 13.90 28.23 3.50
CA ASP A 88 13.08 29.29 4.08
C ASP A 88 12.59 30.32 3.05
N ARG A 89 13.14 30.29 1.82
CA ARG A 89 12.72 31.11 0.68
C ARG A 89 11.66 30.45 -0.19
N TRP A 90 11.09 29.32 0.23
CA TRP A 90 10.05 28.61 -0.50
C TRP A 90 8.93 29.52 -0.99
N ILE A 91 8.74 29.58 -2.30
CA ILE A 91 7.61 30.25 -2.94
C ILE A 91 6.90 29.22 -3.80
N VAL A 92 5.65 28.92 -3.45
CA VAL A 92 4.83 28.08 -4.30
C VAL A 92 4.53 28.80 -5.60
N SER A 93 4.65 28.05 -6.69
CA SER A 93 4.10 28.48 -7.97
C SER A 93 2.57 28.49 -7.89
N GLN A 94 1.99 29.66 -8.19
CA GLN A 94 0.54 29.81 -8.40
C GLN A 94 0.10 29.22 -9.76
N LYS A 95 1.06 28.80 -10.59
CA LYS A 95 0.79 28.07 -11.83
C LYS A 95 -0.01 26.80 -11.48
N ASN A 96 -1.07 26.55 -12.24
CA ASN A 96 -1.95 25.39 -12.12
C ASN A 96 -2.85 25.33 -10.88
N GLN A 97 -3.04 26.41 -10.10
CA GLN A 97 -3.86 26.37 -8.87
C GLN A 97 -5.25 25.75 -9.10
N ASP A 98 -5.99 26.19 -10.13
CA ASP A 98 -7.32 25.63 -10.47
C ASP A 98 -7.26 24.14 -10.82
N ARG A 99 -6.17 23.71 -11.46
CA ARG A 99 -5.94 22.29 -11.75
C ARG A 99 -5.70 21.51 -10.46
N LYS A 100 -5.00 22.07 -9.47
CA LYS A 100 -4.82 21.44 -8.16
C LYS A 100 -6.15 21.29 -7.43
N GLU A 101 -7.02 22.29 -7.48
CA GLU A 101 -8.37 22.19 -6.92
C GLU A 101 -9.19 21.09 -7.61
N LYS A 102 -9.13 21.02 -8.95
CA LYS A 102 -9.78 19.94 -9.72
C LYS A 102 -9.23 18.56 -9.33
N ALA A 103 -7.92 18.42 -9.19
CA ALA A 103 -7.29 17.17 -8.75
C ALA A 103 -7.71 16.80 -7.32
N ALA A 104 -7.72 17.75 -6.38
CA ALA A 104 -8.20 17.53 -5.03
C ALA A 104 -9.67 17.09 -5.01
N TRP A 105 -10.52 17.69 -5.85
CA TRP A 105 -11.91 17.27 -6.01
C TRP A 105 -12.01 15.82 -6.50
N ILE A 106 -11.22 15.41 -7.50
CA ILE A 106 -11.17 14.02 -7.99
C ILE A 106 -10.78 13.07 -6.85
N ILE A 107 -9.71 13.36 -6.12
CA ILE A 107 -9.23 12.51 -5.01
C ILE A 107 -10.33 12.36 -3.96
N LYS A 108 -10.98 13.46 -3.54
CA LYS A 108 -12.07 13.42 -2.56
C LYS A 108 -13.27 12.62 -3.05
N LYS A 109 -13.67 12.82 -4.31
CA LYS A 109 -14.80 12.09 -4.92
C LYS A 109 -14.50 10.59 -5.04
N GLN A 110 -13.23 10.22 -5.22
CA GLN A 110 -12.76 8.85 -5.45
C GLN A 110 -12.14 8.21 -4.20
N LYS A 111 -12.41 8.72 -2.99
CA LYS A 111 -11.89 8.20 -1.70
C LYS A 111 -12.16 6.72 -1.40
N LYS A 112 -13.09 6.09 -2.14
CA LYS A 112 -13.34 4.64 -2.09
C LYS A 112 -12.23 3.84 -2.79
N TYR A 113 -11.59 4.42 -3.82
CA TYR A 113 -10.63 3.75 -4.70
C TYR A 113 -9.20 4.29 -4.55
N ILE A 114 -9.02 5.40 -3.84
CA ILE A 114 -7.70 5.97 -3.53
C ILE A 114 -7.52 5.96 -2.01
N GLU A 115 -6.50 5.24 -1.55
CA GLU A 115 -5.96 5.35 -0.20
C GLU A 115 -4.81 6.34 -0.21
N PHE A 116 -5.00 7.46 0.49
CA PHE A 116 -3.97 8.47 0.67
C PHE A 116 -2.92 7.93 1.66
N GLY A 117 -1.71 7.69 1.17
CA GLY A 117 -0.55 7.29 1.94
C GLY A 117 0.48 8.42 2.02
N ILE A 118 1.32 8.39 3.05
CA ILE A 118 2.41 9.35 3.22
C ILE A 118 3.64 8.84 2.47
N HIS A 119 4.18 9.66 1.56
CA HIS A 119 5.46 9.40 0.89
C HIS A 119 6.44 10.58 1.02
N GLY A 120 6.07 11.62 1.77
CA GLY A 120 6.94 12.76 2.11
C GLY A 120 6.26 14.10 1.88
N VAL A 121 6.81 15.16 2.46
CA VAL A 121 6.48 16.53 2.03
C VAL A 121 7.23 16.81 0.75
N GLY A 122 8.55 16.67 0.75
CA GLY A 122 9.43 16.95 -0.39
C GLY A 122 10.15 15.73 -0.94
N HIS A 123 9.93 14.54 -0.36
CA HIS A 123 10.61 13.26 -0.64
C HIS A 123 12.09 13.24 -0.22
N GLU A 124 12.81 14.34 -0.44
CA GLU A 124 14.21 14.54 -0.05
C GLU A 124 14.35 15.42 1.20
N PHE A 125 15.59 15.53 1.68
CA PHE A 125 15.96 16.40 2.81
C PHE A 125 16.97 17.45 2.37
N TRP A 126 16.77 18.72 2.73
CA TRP A 126 17.73 19.78 2.43
C TRP A 126 18.44 20.31 3.68
N SER A 127 19.75 20.46 3.60
CA SER A 127 20.57 21.06 4.66
C SER A 127 21.77 21.78 4.06
N GLY A 128 22.09 22.97 4.57
CA GLY A 128 23.19 23.78 4.03
C GLY A 128 23.06 24.07 2.53
N GLY A 129 21.82 24.21 2.03
CA GLY A 129 21.53 24.43 0.61
C GLY A 129 21.77 23.20 -0.28
N ARG A 130 21.99 22.01 0.28
CA ARG A 130 22.24 20.76 -0.47
C ARG A 130 21.17 19.73 -0.20
N MET A 131 20.81 18.97 -1.24
CA MET A 131 19.89 17.86 -1.19
C MET A 131 20.58 16.61 -0.62
N HIS A 132 19.87 15.89 0.25
CA HIS A 132 20.26 14.64 0.86
C HIS A 132 19.10 13.64 0.79
N ARG A 133 19.40 12.40 0.42
CA ARG A 133 18.47 11.27 0.53
C ARG A 133 18.34 10.86 1.99
N THR A 134 17.14 10.62 2.54
CA THR A 134 15.82 11.18 2.21
C THR A 134 15.27 11.94 3.43
N GLU A 135 14.03 12.41 3.33
CA GLU A 135 13.33 13.29 4.29
C GLU A 135 13.25 12.72 5.71
N PHE A 136 13.11 11.40 5.88
CA PHE A 136 12.91 10.77 7.20
C PHE A 136 14.09 9.93 7.68
N HIS A 137 14.87 9.38 6.75
CA HIS A 137 16.07 8.61 7.02
C HIS A 137 17.17 9.03 6.06
N ASP A 138 18.42 9.07 6.51
CA ASP A 138 19.54 9.35 5.63
C ASP A 138 19.91 8.17 4.70
N HIS A 139 20.98 8.32 3.92
CA HIS A 139 21.45 7.29 3.00
C HIS A 139 21.84 5.98 3.72
N ALA A 140 22.32 6.07 4.96
CA ALA A 140 22.67 4.93 5.81
C ALA A 140 21.46 4.39 6.58
N CYS A 141 20.25 4.82 6.23
CA CYS A 141 19.02 4.46 6.90
C CYS A 141 19.01 4.84 8.39
N CYS A 142 19.78 5.86 8.78
CA CYS A 142 19.68 6.45 10.11
C CYS A 142 18.53 7.45 10.10
N MET A 143 17.63 7.32 11.07
CA MET A 143 16.52 8.23 11.25
C MET A 143 17.04 9.67 11.42
N ARG A 144 16.39 10.64 10.77
CA ARG A 144 16.63 12.07 10.99
C ARG A 144 16.30 12.46 12.44
N ASN A 145 16.62 13.70 12.83
CA ASN A 145 16.24 14.21 14.14
C ASN A 145 14.71 14.05 14.34
N LYS A 146 14.31 13.56 15.53
CA LYS A 146 12.89 13.29 15.84
C LYS A 146 12.00 14.53 15.72
N GLY A 147 12.52 15.70 16.10
CA GLY A 147 11.80 16.98 16.00
C GLY A 147 11.56 17.37 14.55
N GLU A 148 12.57 17.18 13.69
CA GLU A 148 12.42 17.41 12.24
C GLU A 148 11.39 16.44 11.64
N ILE A 149 11.46 15.15 11.94
CA ILE A 149 10.48 14.16 11.44
C ILE A 149 9.04 14.56 11.79
N ARG A 150 8.79 14.90 13.06
CA ARG A 150 7.45 15.34 13.49
C ARG A 150 7.01 16.59 12.75
N LYS A 151 7.92 17.56 12.61
CA LYS A 151 7.65 18.79 11.86
C LYS A 151 7.30 18.52 10.40
N HIS A 152 8.00 17.62 9.73
CA HIS A 152 7.67 17.21 8.36
C HIS A 152 6.29 16.53 8.30
N LEU A 153 5.98 15.61 9.22
CA LEU A 153 4.66 14.97 9.30
C LEU A 153 3.55 16.00 9.59
N ASP A 154 3.73 16.89 10.57
CA ASP A 154 2.78 17.96 10.89
C ASP A 154 2.46 18.81 9.66
N TYR A 155 3.48 19.19 8.89
CA TYR A 155 3.27 20.00 7.68
C TYR A 155 2.66 19.20 6.54
N PHE A 156 2.90 17.90 6.44
CA PHE A 156 2.16 17.03 5.52
C PHE A 156 0.65 17.12 5.78
N PHE A 157 0.22 17.01 7.03
CA PHE A 157 -1.20 17.14 7.39
C PHE A 157 -1.73 18.57 7.17
N LYS A 158 -0.95 19.62 7.49
CA LYS A 158 -1.36 21.01 7.18
C LYS A 158 -1.55 21.26 5.68
N LEU A 159 -0.71 20.68 4.82
CA LEU A 159 -0.88 20.74 3.37
C LEU A 159 -2.16 20.01 2.94
N MET A 160 -2.49 18.89 3.57
CA MET A 160 -3.76 18.21 3.32
C MET A 160 -4.97 19.08 3.69
N ASP A 161 -4.88 19.81 4.81
CA ASP A 161 -5.95 20.69 5.29
C ASP A 161 -6.24 21.84 4.32
N GLN A 162 -5.22 22.38 3.64
CA GLN A 162 -5.39 23.43 2.62
C GLN A 162 -6.33 23.01 1.46
N TYR A 163 -6.49 21.70 1.21
CA TYR A 163 -7.42 21.15 0.21
C TYR A 163 -8.64 20.45 0.82
N LYS A 164 -8.79 20.51 2.15
CA LYS A 164 -9.88 19.89 2.91
C LYS A 164 -9.95 18.38 2.69
N PHE A 165 -8.82 17.68 2.72
CA PHE A 165 -8.80 16.23 2.70
C PHE A 165 -9.18 15.68 4.09
N GLU A 166 -10.42 15.24 4.26
CA GLU A 166 -10.95 14.78 5.56
C GLU A 166 -10.54 13.36 5.97
N PHE A 167 -9.90 12.61 5.06
CA PHE A 167 -9.42 11.26 5.38
C PHE A 167 -8.01 11.31 5.96
N LYS A 168 -7.75 10.45 6.96
CA LYS A 168 -6.43 10.32 7.59
C LYS A 168 -5.62 9.21 6.91
N PRO A 169 -4.39 9.50 6.44
CA PRO A 169 -3.48 8.47 5.97
C PRO A 169 -3.26 7.40 7.04
N ARG A 170 -3.15 6.14 6.62
CA ARG A 170 -2.86 5.00 7.52
C ARG A 170 -1.64 4.21 7.10
N THR A 171 -1.08 4.55 5.93
CA THR A 171 0.01 3.83 5.30
C THR A 171 1.13 4.83 5.03
N PHE A 172 2.33 4.46 5.43
CA PHE A 172 3.56 5.19 5.15
C PHE A 172 4.42 4.38 4.19
N ILE A 173 4.94 5.03 3.17
CA ILE A 173 5.83 4.43 2.19
C ILE A 173 7.16 5.19 2.27
N PRO A 174 8.25 4.57 2.75
CA PRO A 174 9.51 5.28 2.94
C PRO A 174 10.05 5.83 1.62
N PRO A 175 10.37 7.14 1.54
CA PRO A 175 10.97 7.73 0.34
C PRO A 175 12.27 7.02 0.00
N ALA A 176 12.45 6.70 -1.28
CA ALA A 176 13.58 5.89 -1.80
C ALA A 176 13.84 4.58 -1.03
N LEU A 177 12.82 4.04 -0.34
CA LEU A 177 12.90 2.85 0.49
C LEU A 177 13.91 2.93 1.64
N LYS A 178 14.31 4.15 2.04
CA LYS A 178 15.21 4.38 3.17
C LYS A 178 14.41 4.41 4.46
N HIS A 179 14.69 3.43 5.33
CA HIS A 179 13.90 3.21 6.54
C HIS A 179 14.72 2.47 7.61
N SER A 180 14.24 2.53 8.85
CA SER A 180 14.75 1.70 9.94
C SER A 180 13.64 1.19 10.85
N PHE A 181 13.88 0.07 11.53
CA PHE A 181 12.94 -0.47 12.52
C PHE A 181 13.67 -1.31 13.58
N GLY A 182 13.00 -1.58 14.71
CA GLY A 182 13.50 -2.43 15.78
C GLY A 182 14.19 -1.69 16.92
N ASN A 183 14.19 -0.35 16.88
CA ASN A 183 14.70 0.52 17.94
C ASN A 183 13.60 1.35 18.61
N ASN A 184 12.32 1.05 18.32
CA ASN A 184 11.14 1.78 18.80
C ASN A 184 11.16 3.30 18.52
N GLY A 185 11.96 3.75 17.56
CA GLY A 185 12.15 5.17 17.26
C GLY A 185 11.09 5.73 16.31
N PHE A 186 11.14 5.29 15.06
CA PHE A 186 10.35 5.89 13.98
C PHE A 186 8.88 5.46 14.01
N GLN A 187 8.63 4.17 14.30
CA GLN A 187 7.29 3.58 14.33
C GLN A 187 6.44 4.20 15.43
N LYS A 188 7.05 4.52 16.58
CA LYS A 188 6.37 5.29 17.64
C LYS A 188 5.93 6.67 17.16
N ILE A 189 6.77 7.37 16.40
CA ILE A 189 6.39 8.66 15.81
C ILE A 189 5.24 8.47 14.82
N LEU A 190 5.34 7.50 13.90
CA LEU A 190 4.27 7.22 12.94
C LEU A 190 2.93 6.89 13.62
N GLU A 191 2.95 6.17 14.74
CA GLU A 191 1.77 5.84 15.54
C GLU A 191 1.08 7.10 16.09
N GLU A 192 1.84 8.10 16.54
CA GLU A 192 1.33 9.41 17.00
C GLU A 192 0.49 10.11 15.89
N PHE A 193 0.80 9.85 14.62
CA PHE A 193 0.08 10.36 13.45
C PHE A 193 -0.99 9.40 12.91
N GLY A 194 -1.29 8.31 13.61
CA GLY A 194 -2.35 7.35 13.26
C GLY A 194 -2.00 6.40 12.12
N ILE A 195 -0.72 6.31 11.75
CA ILE A 195 -0.23 5.34 10.76
C ILE A 195 -0.28 3.94 11.37
N LYS A 196 -0.65 2.97 10.54
CA LYS A 196 -0.84 1.56 10.92
C LYS A 196 0.03 0.62 10.10
N TYR A 197 0.40 1.03 8.90
CA TYR A 197 1.09 0.18 7.95
C TYR A 197 2.31 0.88 7.36
N VAL A 198 3.39 0.13 7.20
CA VAL A 198 4.57 0.54 6.45
C VAL A 198 4.85 -0.52 5.40
N THR A 199 4.89 -0.13 4.12
CA THR A 199 5.38 -1.01 3.04
C THR A 199 6.82 -0.63 2.73
N MET A 200 7.73 -1.58 2.86
CA MET A 200 9.16 -1.30 2.77
C MET A 200 9.94 -2.49 2.21
N VAL A 201 11.24 -2.30 1.98
CA VAL A 201 12.15 -3.38 1.62
C VAL A 201 13.12 -3.60 2.77
N PHE A 202 12.97 -4.71 3.49
CA PHE A 202 13.75 -5.04 4.68
C PHE A 202 15.24 -5.08 4.36
N GLY A 203 15.62 -5.63 3.20
CA GLY A 203 17.01 -5.67 2.74
C GLY A 203 17.63 -4.29 2.45
N LYS A 204 16.82 -3.23 2.32
CA LYS A 204 17.28 -1.84 2.15
C LYS A 204 17.22 -1.03 3.45
N ALA A 205 16.62 -1.57 4.50
CA ALA A 205 16.41 -0.88 5.75
C ALA A 205 17.49 -1.21 6.77
N ARG A 206 17.71 -0.29 7.72
CA ARG A 206 18.54 -0.57 8.89
C ARG A 206 17.70 -1.31 9.94
N LEU A 207 18.07 -2.56 10.20
CA LEU A 207 17.38 -3.42 11.16
C LEU A 207 18.11 -3.40 12.50
N PHE A 208 17.45 -2.96 13.55
CA PHE A 208 17.97 -3.00 14.93
C PHE A 208 17.52 -4.25 15.68
N SER A 209 16.50 -4.94 15.17
CA SER A 209 16.03 -6.23 15.66
C SER A 209 15.61 -7.11 14.49
N ARG A 210 15.57 -8.43 14.72
CA ARG A 210 15.09 -9.39 13.72
C ARG A 210 13.57 -9.22 13.54
N PRO A 211 13.04 -9.22 12.31
CA PRO A 211 11.60 -9.25 12.11
C PRO A 211 11.01 -10.55 12.67
N GLN A 212 9.77 -10.50 13.14
CA GLN A 212 9.08 -11.68 13.70
C GLN A 212 8.82 -12.76 12.64
N ASN A 213 8.83 -12.41 11.36
CA ASN A 213 8.85 -13.31 10.21
C ASN A 213 9.66 -12.65 9.07
N ASP A 214 10.25 -13.45 8.19
CA ASP A 214 11.14 -12.95 7.12
C ASP A 214 10.58 -11.79 6.29
N ASN A 215 9.24 -11.72 6.12
CA ASN A 215 8.57 -10.68 5.34
C ASN A 215 7.63 -9.77 6.14
N ILE A 216 7.55 -9.97 7.47
CA ILE A 216 6.58 -9.28 8.32
C ILE A 216 7.22 -8.94 9.66
N ALA A 217 7.08 -7.68 10.06
CA ALA A 217 7.38 -7.23 11.40
C ALA A 217 6.24 -6.39 11.98
N TRP A 218 6.19 -6.27 13.29
CA TRP A 218 5.33 -5.29 13.95
C TRP A 218 5.98 -4.74 15.21
N GLU A 219 5.83 -3.44 15.43
CA GLU A 219 6.26 -2.72 16.63
C GLU A 219 5.44 -1.43 16.77
N ASN A 220 5.22 -0.95 18.00
CA ASN A 220 4.48 0.30 18.29
C ASN A 220 3.13 0.39 17.54
N ASN A 221 2.34 -0.70 17.57
CA ASN A 221 1.07 -0.81 16.85
C ASN A 221 1.14 -0.46 15.35
N ILE A 222 2.25 -0.77 14.69
CA ILE A 222 2.42 -0.65 13.25
C ILE A 222 2.83 -2.01 12.68
N LEU A 223 2.22 -2.38 11.56
CA LEU A 223 2.60 -3.54 10.77
C LEU A 223 3.54 -3.11 9.64
N LEU A 224 4.69 -3.75 9.55
CA LEU A 224 5.70 -3.54 8.52
C LEU A 224 5.66 -4.75 7.59
N VAL A 225 5.51 -4.48 6.28
CA VAL A 225 5.36 -5.51 5.25
C VAL A 225 6.45 -5.34 4.20
N GLU A 226 7.18 -6.43 3.93
CA GLU A 226 8.12 -6.53 2.82
C GLU A 226 7.35 -6.47 1.48
N ARG A 227 7.65 -5.45 0.66
CA ARG A 227 7.02 -5.24 -0.65
C ARG A 227 7.91 -5.63 -1.84
N CYS A 228 9.16 -5.99 -1.58
CA CYS A 228 10.28 -6.10 -2.51
C CYS A 228 10.47 -4.85 -3.36
N GLU A 229 11.42 -4.83 -4.28
CA GLU A 229 11.55 -3.73 -5.24
C GLU A 229 10.40 -3.73 -6.26
N SER A 230 10.17 -2.57 -6.90
CA SER A 230 9.26 -2.52 -8.04
C SER A 230 9.89 -3.26 -9.22
N ASP A 231 9.09 -4.03 -9.96
CA ASP A 231 9.53 -4.69 -11.18
C ASP A 231 9.72 -3.68 -12.34
N VAL A 232 9.24 -2.45 -12.17
CA VAL A 232 9.31 -1.37 -13.16
C VAL A 232 10.05 -0.18 -12.56
N LYS A 233 10.99 0.41 -13.34
CA LYS A 233 11.73 1.61 -12.92
C LYS A 233 10.78 2.79 -12.70
N TRP A 234 11.10 3.63 -11.72
CA TRP A 234 10.27 4.77 -11.30
C TRP A 234 9.98 5.78 -12.41
N ASN A 235 10.96 6.02 -13.29
CA ASN A 235 10.87 6.99 -14.38
C ASN A 235 10.36 6.40 -15.71
N HIS A 236 9.93 5.14 -15.72
CA HIS A 236 9.42 4.52 -16.94
C HIS A 236 7.96 4.94 -17.17
N VAL A 237 7.77 5.93 -18.05
CA VAL A 237 6.45 6.44 -18.45
C VAL A 237 5.70 5.39 -19.27
N ALA A 238 4.39 5.26 -19.03
CA ALA A 238 3.51 4.35 -19.77
C ALA A 238 4.00 2.89 -19.81
N ALA A 239 4.56 2.42 -18.70
CA ALA A 239 5.19 1.11 -18.64
C ALA A 239 4.22 -0.03 -18.96
N SER A 240 4.74 -1.03 -19.68
CA SER A 240 4.03 -2.30 -19.88
C SER A 240 3.88 -3.05 -18.54
N PRO A 241 2.73 -3.71 -18.29
CA PRO A 241 2.53 -4.45 -17.06
C PRO A 241 3.56 -5.57 -16.84
N GLN A 242 4.18 -5.56 -15.67
CA GLN A 242 5.12 -6.59 -15.23
C GLN A 242 4.98 -6.79 -13.72
N PHE A 243 4.69 -8.03 -13.31
CA PHE A 243 4.67 -8.43 -11.90
C PHE A 243 4.81 -9.95 -11.71
N GLY A 244 5.58 -10.37 -10.70
CA GLY A 244 5.80 -11.79 -10.40
C GLY A 244 4.60 -12.55 -9.81
N PHE A 245 3.67 -11.86 -9.12
CA PHE A 245 2.57 -12.44 -8.33
C PHE A 245 3.04 -13.40 -7.21
N ASN A 246 4.22 -13.15 -6.65
CA ASN A 246 4.83 -13.92 -5.56
C ASN A 246 4.85 -13.16 -4.22
N ARG A 247 4.28 -11.95 -4.17
CA ARG A 247 4.32 -11.04 -3.03
C ARG A 247 3.02 -10.24 -2.93
N PRO A 248 2.67 -9.70 -1.74
CA PRO A 248 1.36 -9.11 -1.49
C PRO A 248 1.19 -7.69 -2.06
N VAL A 249 2.29 -6.99 -2.34
CA VAL A 249 2.28 -5.61 -2.83
C VAL A 249 2.86 -5.56 -4.24
N MET A 250 2.06 -5.10 -5.20
CA MET A 250 2.55 -4.64 -6.50
C MET A 250 2.91 -3.17 -6.36
N ALA A 251 4.20 -2.90 -6.19
CA ALA A 251 4.71 -1.54 -6.14
C ALA A 251 4.96 -0.99 -7.54
N LEU A 252 4.42 0.18 -7.80
CA LEU A 252 4.57 0.97 -9.02
C LEU A 252 4.91 2.41 -8.62
N HIS A 253 5.30 3.20 -9.60
CA HIS A 253 5.45 4.64 -9.45
C HIS A 253 4.44 5.32 -10.37
N TRP A 254 4.08 6.56 -10.07
CA TRP A 254 2.98 7.23 -10.74
C TRP A 254 3.18 7.30 -12.27
N ALA A 255 4.39 7.58 -12.75
CA ALA A 255 4.73 7.57 -14.18
C ALA A 255 4.39 6.24 -14.89
N ASN A 256 4.48 5.10 -14.20
CA ASN A 256 4.27 3.78 -14.79
C ASN A 256 2.85 3.58 -15.32
N ILE A 257 1.87 4.29 -14.75
CA ILE A 257 0.46 4.19 -15.15
C ILE A 257 -0.01 5.39 -16.00
N LEU A 258 0.88 6.33 -16.31
CA LEU A 258 0.56 7.56 -17.02
C LEU A 258 1.19 7.61 -18.40
N HIS A 259 0.46 8.18 -19.34
CA HIS A 259 0.91 8.40 -20.70
C HIS A 259 1.39 9.86 -20.87
N ALA A 260 2.35 10.07 -21.79
CA ALA A 260 2.85 11.41 -22.11
C ALA A 260 1.73 12.36 -22.57
N ASP A 261 0.80 11.87 -23.39
CA ASP A 261 -0.52 12.49 -23.63
C ASP A 261 -1.55 12.01 -22.58
N PRO A 262 -2.05 12.89 -21.69
CA PRO A 262 -3.02 12.53 -20.65
C PRO A 262 -4.31 11.89 -21.17
N LYS A 263 -4.74 12.22 -22.40
CA LYS A 263 -5.95 11.64 -23.01
C LYS A 263 -5.82 10.12 -23.20
N LYS A 264 -4.59 9.60 -23.23
CA LYS A 264 -4.27 8.18 -23.39
C LYS A 264 -3.96 7.47 -22.07
N ASN A 265 -4.06 8.13 -20.92
CA ASN A 265 -3.84 7.51 -19.61
C ASN A 265 -4.68 6.23 -19.43
N LEU A 266 -5.95 6.26 -19.85
CA LEU A 266 -6.85 5.11 -19.73
C LEU A 266 -6.40 3.90 -20.56
N VAL A 267 -5.67 4.11 -21.67
CA VAL A 267 -5.10 3.00 -22.45
C VAL A 267 -4.05 2.25 -21.62
N VAL A 268 -3.19 2.97 -20.90
CA VAL A 268 -2.17 2.38 -20.01
C VAL A 268 -2.84 1.70 -18.82
N VAL A 269 -3.77 2.38 -18.16
CA VAL A 269 -4.52 1.85 -17.02
C VAL A 269 -5.27 0.56 -17.38
N ASN A 270 -5.94 0.50 -18.53
CA ASN A 270 -6.67 -0.68 -18.95
C ASN A 270 -5.76 -1.90 -19.18
N LYS A 271 -4.53 -1.69 -19.70
CA LYS A 271 -3.53 -2.77 -19.83
C LYS A 271 -3.16 -3.35 -18.46
N TRP A 272 -2.92 -2.50 -17.46
CA TRP A 272 -2.65 -2.95 -16.08
C TRP A 272 -3.84 -3.69 -15.48
N ILE A 273 -5.05 -3.15 -15.62
CA ILE A 273 -6.28 -3.80 -15.14
C ILE A 273 -6.40 -5.21 -15.75
N GLN A 274 -6.32 -5.33 -17.07
CA GLN A 274 -6.42 -6.61 -17.77
C GLN A 274 -5.36 -7.60 -17.29
N TYR A 275 -4.10 -7.17 -17.27
CA TYR A 275 -2.98 -7.98 -16.83
C TYR A 275 -3.20 -8.55 -15.42
N ILE A 276 -3.64 -7.72 -14.48
CA ILE A 276 -3.88 -8.11 -13.09
C ILE A 276 -5.05 -9.09 -12.98
N LYS A 277 -6.16 -8.84 -13.69
CA LYS A 277 -7.34 -9.71 -13.65
C LYS A 277 -7.04 -11.10 -14.22
N GLU A 278 -6.36 -11.15 -15.37
CA GLU A 278 -6.05 -12.41 -16.06
C GLU A 278 -5.06 -13.24 -15.25
N ASN A 279 -3.93 -12.64 -14.85
CA ASN A 279 -2.89 -13.35 -14.10
C ASN A 279 -3.33 -13.67 -12.67
N GLY A 280 -4.10 -12.79 -12.02
CA GLY A 280 -4.65 -13.04 -10.70
C GLY A 280 -5.55 -14.28 -10.70
N ARG A 281 -6.45 -14.40 -11.67
CA ARG A 281 -7.30 -15.60 -11.85
C ARG A 281 -6.48 -16.85 -12.15
N LYS A 282 -5.57 -16.77 -13.14
CA LYS A 282 -4.73 -17.88 -13.59
C LYS A 282 -3.87 -18.44 -12.45
N LYS A 283 -3.31 -17.56 -11.62
CA LYS A 283 -2.42 -17.93 -10.50
C LYS A 283 -3.17 -18.15 -9.17
N GLY A 284 -4.47 -17.89 -9.11
CA GLY A 284 -5.26 -18.02 -7.88
C GLY A 284 -4.90 -17.01 -6.80
N ILE A 285 -4.60 -15.77 -7.21
CA ILE A 285 -4.28 -14.64 -6.33
C ILE A 285 -5.57 -13.95 -5.90
N LEU A 286 -5.65 -13.58 -4.63
CA LEU A 286 -6.76 -12.79 -4.09
C LEU A 286 -6.48 -11.30 -4.29
N VAL A 287 -7.10 -10.68 -5.30
CA VAL A 287 -7.05 -9.22 -5.47
C VAL A 287 -7.84 -8.57 -4.34
N SER A 288 -7.14 -7.91 -3.43
CA SER A 288 -7.69 -7.43 -2.16
C SER A 288 -8.28 -6.03 -2.31
N ARG A 289 -9.42 -5.79 -1.66
CA ARG A 289 -10.12 -4.50 -1.78
C ARG A 289 -9.41 -3.33 -1.10
N ASP A 290 -8.69 -3.57 -0.01
CA ASP A 290 -7.97 -2.53 0.72
C ASP A 290 -6.75 -3.10 1.47
N THR A 291 -5.90 -2.19 1.95
CA THR A 291 -4.66 -2.47 2.68
C THR A 291 -4.88 -3.42 3.86
N LYS A 292 -5.93 -3.18 4.67
CA LYS A 292 -6.21 -3.98 5.86
C LYS A 292 -6.55 -5.42 5.48
N SER A 293 -7.42 -5.60 4.49
CA SER A 293 -7.83 -6.90 3.99
C SER A 293 -6.66 -7.66 3.37
N CYS A 294 -5.84 -6.97 2.56
CA CYS A 294 -4.63 -7.54 1.96
C CYS A 294 -3.65 -8.05 3.03
N PHE A 295 -3.28 -7.21 3.99
CA PHE A 295 -2.28 -7.59 4.98
C PHE A 295 -2.79 -8.59 6.00
N THR A 296 -4.09 -8.59 6.32
CA THR A 296 -4.71 -9.66 7.11
C THR A 296 -4.59 -11.01 6.40
N GLN A 297 -4.93 -11.05 5.10
CA GLN A 297 -4.79 -12.27 4.32
C GLN A 297 -3.33 -12.68 4.16
N TYR A 298 -2.39 -11.73 4.08
CA TYR A 298 -0.97 -12.03 3.93
C TYR A 298 -0.40 -12.64 5.22
N LEU A 299 -0.83 -12.13 6.37
CA LEU A 299 -0.54 -12.73 7.67
C LEU A 299 -1.09 -14.16 7.77
N HIS A 300 -2.33 -14.41 7.33
CA HIS A 300 -2.83 -15.78 7.21
C HIS A 300 -1.96 -16.64 6.28
N LYS A 301 -1.60 -16.13 5.10
CA LYS A 301 -0.77 -16.86 4.13
C LYS A 301 0.57 -17.28 4.72
N THR A 302 1.12 -16.46 5.61
CA THR A 302 2.50 -16.58 6.10
C THR A 302 2.57 -17.26 7.47
N LEU A 303 1.57 -17.05 8.34
CA LEU A 303 1.60 -17.44 9.74
C LEU A 303 0.55 -18.49 10.12
N SER A 304 -0.51 -18.67 9.32
CA SER A 304 -1.46 -19.76 9.57
C SER A 304 -0.92 -21.10 9.05
N LYS A 305 -1.30 -22.18 9.75
CA LYS A 305 -0.95 -23.55 9.38
C LYS A 305 -2.20 -24.33 9.03
N ILE A 306 -2.13 -25.16 7.99
CA ILE A 306 -3.17 -26.14 7.68
C ILE A 306 -2.67 -27.48 8.20
N GLU A 307 -3.44 -28.09 9.09
CA GLU A 307 -3.09 -29.33 9.78
C GLU A 307 -4.24 -30.34 9.63
N ASN A 308 -3.93 -31.64 9.72
CA ASN A 308 -4.94 -32.68 9.91
C ASN A 308 -4.95 -33.09 11.38
N ILE A 309 -6.10 -32.98 12.05
CA ILE A 309 -6.28 -33.30 13.47
C ILE A 309 -7.45 -34.27 13.56
N ASN A 310 -7.18 -35.51 14.01
CA ASN A 310 -8.19 -36.56 14.16
C ASN A 310 -9.03 -36.79 12.89
N GLY A 311 -8.42 -36.70 11.71
CA GLY A 311 -9.11 -36.86 10.43
C GLY A 311 -9.79 -35.58 9.91
N GLU A 312 -9.72 -34.47 10.64
CA GLU A 312 -10.34 -33.19 10.28
C GLU A 312 -9.29 -32.21 9.78
N THR A 313 -9.61 -31.42 8.75
CA THR A 313 -8.71 -30.33 8.34
C THR A 313 -8.93 -29.11 9.22
N ALA A 314 -7.87 -28.66 9.90
CA ALA A 314 -7.86 -27.49 10.75
C ALA A 314 -6.96 -26.39 10.17
N VAL A 315 -7.40 -25.14 10.25
CA VAL A 315 -6.57 -23.95 9.98
C VAL A 315 -6.24 -23.28 11.30
N ASP A 316 -4.98 -23.35 11.72
CA ASP A 316 -4.47 -22.67 12.91
C ASP A 316 -4.28 -21.16 12.61
N VAL A 317 -4.96 -20.34 13.39
CA VAL A 317 -4.97 -18.88 13.33
C VAL A 317 -4.51 -18.25 14.66
N SER A 318 -3.86 -19.03 15.53
CA SER A 318 -3.37 -18.58 16.85
C SER A 318 -2.40 -17.38 16.78
N TRP A 319 -1.76 -17.16 15.63
CA TRP A 319 -0.94 -15.97 15.39
C TRP A 319 -1.73 -14.67 15.61
N MET A 320 -3.05 -14.66 15.41
CA MET A 320 -3.89 -13.47 15.57
C MET A 320 -3.86 -12.90 17.00
N HIS A 321 -3.52 -13.72 18.00
CA HIS A 321 -3.35 -13.26 19.39
C HIS A 321 -2.03 -12.53 19.63
N LYS A 322 -1.06 -12.65 18.72
CA LYS A 322 0.27 -12.03 18.83
C LYS A 322 0.33 -10.64 18.21
N ILE A 323 -0.67 -10.26 17.41
CA ILE A 323 -0.69 -9.00 16.65
C ILE A 323 -1.80 -8.10 17.21
N PRO A 324 -1.54 -6.78 17.38
CA PRO A 324 -2.57 -5.84 17.79
C PRO A 324 -3.81 -5.89 16.88
N GLY A 325 -4.98 -6.13 17.47
CA GLY A 325 -6.23 -6.37 16.71
C GLY A 325 -6.71 -5.19 15.86
N ASN A 326 -6.24 -3.97 16.12
CA ASN A 326 -6.52 -2.79 15.30
C ASN A 326 -5.81 -2.80 13.93
N LEU A 327 -4.79 -3.66 13.74
CA LEU A 327 -4.02 -3.81 12.51
C LEU A 327 -4.57 -4.88 11.56
N VAL A 328 -5.36 -5.81 12.08
CA VAL A 328 -5.84 -6.97 11.34
C VAL A 328 -7.36 -7.06 11.32
N GLY A 329 -7.90 -7.66 10.25
CA GLY A 329 -9.30 -8.03 10.12
C GLY A 329 -9.60 -9.36 10.81
N LYS A 330 -10.83 -9.81 10.66
CA LYS A 330 -11.28 -11.13 11.16
C LYS A 330 -11.53 -12.13 10.04
N SER A 331 -11.35 -11.72 8.80
CA SER A 331 -11.68 -12.54 7.64
C SER A 331 -10.45 -13.28 7.11
N ILE A 332 -10.65 -14.52 6.69
CA ILE A 332 -9.69 -15.33 5.94
C ILE A 332 -10.36 -15.82 4.65
N PHE A 333 -9.60 -15.83 3.56
CA PHE A 333 -10.00 -16.46 2.31
C PHE A 333 -9.25 -17.78 2.15
N LEU A 334 -9.97 -18.81 1.72
CA LEU A 334 -9.44 -20.14 1.43
C LEU A 334 -9.77 -20.53 0.00
N LYS A 335 -8.81 -21.17 -0.67
CA LYS A 335 -9.04 -21.86 -1.93
C LYS A 335 -9.24 -23.33 -1.63
N ILE A 336 -10.43 -23.84 -1.94
CA ILE A 336 -10.82 -25.22 -1.66
C ILE A 336 -11.12 -25.93 -2.97
N LYS A 337 -10.58 -27.14 -3.13
CA LYS A 337 -11.01 -28.09 -4.15
C LYS A 337 -11.75 -29.23 -3.45
N LEU A 338 -13.04 -29.35 -3.73
CA LEU A 338 -13.92 -30.39 -3.20
C LEU A 338 -14.20 -31.45 -4.27
N PRO A 339 -14.47 -32.70 -3.87
CA PRO A 339 -15.14 -33.65 -4.74
C PRO A 339 -16.54 -33.15 -5.16
N PRO A 340 -17.03 -33.56 -6.35
CA PRO A 340 -18.41 -33.29 -6.75
C PRO A 340 -19.41 -33.83 -5.70
N GLY A 341 -20.51 -33.10 -5.47
CA GLY A 341 -21.56 -33.50 -4.53
C GLY A 341 -21.16 -33.45 -3.05
N THR A 342 -20.09 -32.74 -2.70
CA THR A 342 -19.63 -32.57 -1.30
C THR A 342 -19.98 -31.19 -0.78
N SER A 343 -20.62 -31.11 0.39
CA SER A 343 -20.86 -29.89 1.14
C SER A 343 -19.75 -29.66 2.19
N LEU A 344 -19.71 -28.48 2.80
CA LEU A 344 -18.72 -28.13 3.82
C LEU A 344 -19.40 -27.78 5.13
N LYS A 345 -18.91 -28.38 6.21
CA LYS A 345 -19.20 -27.95 7.58
C LYS A 345 -18.01 -27.24 8.18
N ILE A 346 -18.30 -26.09 8.79
CA ILE A 346 -17.28 -25.17 9.29
C ILE A 346 -17.53 -24.85 10.75
N TYR A 347 -16.48 -24.98 11.56
CA TYR A 347 -16.51 -24.64 12.98
C TYR A 347 -15.43 -23.61 13.31
N GLY A 348 -15.75 -22.69 14.22
CA GLY A 348 -14.84 -21.63 14.63
C GLY A 348 -14.81 -20.42 13.69
N ALA A 349 -15.54 -20.45 12.59
CA ALA A 349 -15.75 -19.34 11.68
C ALA A 349 -17.17 -19.37 11.08
N SER A 350 -17.66 -18.23 10.58
CA SER A 350 -18.90 -18.14 9.82
C SER A 350 -18.60 -17.93 8.34
N ILE A 351 -19.37 -18.60 7.47
CA ILE A 351 -19.29 -18.40 6.01
C ILE A 351 -19.83 -17.02 5.70
N GLN A 352 -19.07 -16.27 4.90
CA GLN A 352 -19.49 -14.98 4.38
C GLN A 352 -19.75 -15.07 2.89
N ASN A 353 -20.75 -14.33 2.41
CA ASN A 353 -20.96 -14.16 0.99
C ASN A 353 -19.78 -13.40 0.38
N SER A 354 -19.11 -14.00 -0.60
CA SER A 354 -18.14 -13.30 -1.45
C SER A 354 -18.87 -12.22 -2.25
N ARG A 355 -18.40 -10.97 -2.23
CA ARG A 355 -19.18 -9.81 -2.74
C ARG A 355 -18.49 -8.88 -3.76
N PRO A 356 -17.37 -9.28 -4.37
CA PRO A 356 -17.01 -8.84 -5.74
C PRO A 356 -16.48 -9.99 -6.64
N PRO A 357 -16.33 -9.80 -7.98
CA PRO A 357 -15.88 -10.85 -8.90
C PRO A 357 -14.48 -11.42 -8.60
N PHE A 358 -13.65 -10.73 -7.80
CA PHE A 358 -12.30 -11.19 -7.44
C PHE A 358 -12.25 -12.06 -6.17
N GLU A 359 -13.33 -12.09 -5.39
CA GLU A 359 -13.49 -13.07 -4.31
C GLU A 359 -14.12 -14.37 -4.83
N THR A 360 -14.61 -14.39 -6.07
CA THR A 360 -15.18 -15.57 -6.72
C THR A 360 -14.13 -16.68 -6.84
N GLY A 361 -14.47 -17.87 -6.38
CA GLY A 361 -13.54 -19.01 -6.33
C GLY A 361 -12.77 -19.15 -5.01
N PHE A 362 -13.03 -18.26 -4.04
CA PHE A 362 -12.54 -18.39 -2.67
C PHE A 362 -13.70 -18.52 -1.68
N LEU A 363 -13.52 -19.38 -0.67
CA LEU A 363 -14.37 -19.43 0.50
C LEU A 363 -13.91 -18.34 1.48
N LYS A 364 -14.78 -17.38 1.75
CA LYS A 364 -14.55 -16.31 2.72
C LYS A 364 -15.15 -16.70 4.07
N LEU A 365 -14.32 -16.65 5.11
CA LEU A 365 -14.71 -17.00 6.48
C LEU A 365 -14.41 -15.85 7.42
N ASP A 366 -15.35 -15.52 8.30
CA ASP A 366 -15.11 -14.62 9.43
C ASP A 366 -14.84 -15.44 10.69
N ILE A 367 -13.66 -15.26 11.27
CA ILE A 367 -13.18 -16.00 12.43
C ILE A 367 -13.95 -15.53 13.67
N LEU A 368 -14.58 -16.49 14.37
CA LEU A 368 -15.32 -16.21 15.60
C LEU A 368 -14.34 -15.86 16.72
N ASN A 369 -14.68 -14.86 17.54
CA ASN A 369 -13.79 -14.33 18.57
C ASN A 369 -13.21 -15.44 19.47
N ARG A 370 -11.90 -15.35 19.76
CA ARG A 370 -11.14 -16.25 20.66
C ARG A 370 -10.97 -17.70 20.17
N LYS A 371 -11.16 -17.98 18.88
CA LYS A 371 -10.84 -19.29 18.30
C LYS A 371 -9.43 -19.28 17.71
N ASN A 372 -8.62 -20.25 18.13
CA ASN A 372 -7.28 -20.50 17.59
C ASN A 372 -7.31 -21.35 16.32
N LYS A 373 -8.42 -22.05 16.05
CA LYS A 373 -8.54 -23.01 14.95
C LYS A 373 -9.90 -22.89 14.27
N ILE A 374 -9.89 -23.03 12.95
CA ILE A 374 -11.08 -23.21 12.11
C ILE A 374 -11.08 -24.66 11.65
N PHE A 375 -12.13 -25.41 11.90
CA PHE A 375 -12.25 -26.79 11.42
C PHE A 375 -13.14 -26.83 10.19
N ILE A 376 -12.70 -27.57 9.17
CA ILE A 376 -13.37 -27.69 7.88
C ILE A 376 -13.52 -29.17 7.56
N LYS A 377 -14.77 -29.62 7.43
CA LYS A 377 -15.12 -31.01 7.15
C LYS A 377 -15.91 -31.11 5.85
N PRO A 378 -15.57 -32.05 4.95
CA PRO A 378 -16.45 -32.44 3.87
C PRO A 378 -17.62 -33.28 4.43
N GLU A 379 -18.84 -32.99 4.00
CA GLU A 379 -20.01 -33.84 4.24
C GLU A 379 -20.62 -34.23 2.88
N PRO A 380 -21.24 -35.42 2.74
CA PRO A 380 -22.06 -35.73 1.57
C PRO A 380 -23.10 -34.63 1.40
N GLY A 381 -23.24 -34.07 0.20
CA GLY A 381 -24.32 -33.13 -0.08
C GLY A 381 -25.66 -33.84 -0.07
N ASP A 382 -26.68 -33.22 0.54
CA ASP A 382 -28.06 -33.64 0.36
C ASP A 382 -28.41 -33.41 -1.12
N SER A 383 -28.65 -34.50 -1.85
CA SER A 383 -29.01 -34.50 -3.28
C SER A 383 -30.40 -33.96 -3.53
#